data_AF-A0A3M1JB76-F1
#
_entry.id   AF-A0A3M1JB76-F1
#
_cell.length_a   1.000
_cell.length_b   1.000
_cell.length_c   1.000
_cell.angle_alpha   90.00
_cell.angle_beta   90.00
_cell.angle_gamma   90.00
#
_symmetry.space_group_name_H-M   'P 1'
#
loop_
_entity.id
_entity.type
_entity.pdbx_description
1 polymer ?
#
loop_
_entity_poly.entity_id
_entity_poly.type
_entity_poly.pdbx_seq_one_letter_code
_entity_poly.pdbx_strand_id
1 'polypeptide(L)'
;MTGPMRTSSDFQKTKTIHFKTPYSPFIKLLAIIFALIILVLGSGATVFAAPWTGTAPAPKPDQLYPFANQPLFPHTDKNRPPEEDTGVALVSPPHSLFPDTPAQPAAPAPVAQTVAQPEPAPVAEEVQVPAAPATQSDIEHVVIISVDGMRPDAMESAITPNLDALRERGVYNPHGQTVKNSITLISHASMLTGMVPEKHGILWGLPYIGWPGMNGPTLFTEAHAAGLTTGMVFGKEKLNYINIENSVDDLYGINTHDLEVKEHAVEFINQGMPNVLFIHFPDNDRVGHAFGWMSQNQLYAIGYVDGLIGEVLAAIEANGYTDSTLVIVTADHGGHGKGHGDDSPLDRTIPWIAAGPGVRQGTILNSELNTYDTAATALYALGLPIPERWDGIPQTAIFEETQ
;
A
#
# COMPACT_ATOMS: atom_id res chain seq x y z
N MET A 1 36.28 26.21 96.72
CA MET A 1 35.67 27.47 97.18
C MET A 1 34.33 27.65 96.50
N THR A 2 33.27 27.50 97.29
CA THR A 2 32.02 28.30 97.27
C THR A 2 31.15 28.32 96.00
N GLY A 3 30.02 27.60 96.03
CA GLY A 3 28.74 28.20 95.57
C GLY A 3 28.29 29.31 96.53
N PRO A 4 27.16 30.04 96.33
CA PRO A 4 25.88 29.49 95.88
C PRO A 4 24.93 30.46 95.10
N MET A 5 23.67 30.00 94.94
CA MET A 5 22.39 30.72 95.03
C MET A 5 21.67 31.32 93.79
N ARG A 6 20.36 30.99 93.76
CA ARG A 6 19.26 31.37 92.86
C ARG A 6 18.71 32.77 93.18
N THR A 7 18.00 33.38 92.22
CA THR A 7 16.65 34.00 92.39
C THR A 7 15.93 34.20 91.03
N SER A 8 14.63 34.50 91.09
CA SER A 8 13.53 34.33 90.13
C SER A 8 13.14 35.56 89.29
N SER A 9 12.23 35.34 88.31
CA SER A 9 11.25 36.26 87.64
C SER A 9 11.83 37.38 86.74
N ASP A 10 11.29 37.79 85.58
CA ASP A 10 9.98 37.59 84.95
C ASP A 10 10.02 38.06 83.46
N PHE A 11 9.08 37.57 82.65
CA PHE A 11 8.56 38.10 81.36
C PHE A 11 9.49 38.32 80.14
N GLN A 12 9.27 37.56 79.05
CA GLN A 12 8.54 38.07 77.87
C GLN A 12 8.17 36.95 76.88
N LYS A 13 6.95 37.07 76.35
CA LYS A 13 6.28 36.21 75.38
C LYS A 13 6.84 36.39 73.97
N THR A 14 7.05 35.31 73.21
CA THR A 14 6.95 35.34 71.74
C THR A 14 6.27 34.07 71.22
N LYS A 15 5.39 34.27 70.24
CA LYS A 15 4.42 33.34 69.68
C LYS A 15 5.06 32.21 68.86
N THR A 16 4.65 30.97 69.12
CA THR A 16 4.77 29.85 68.17
C THR A 16 3.69 30.00 67.10
N ILE A 17 4.08 30.12 65.83
CA ILE A 17 3.18 30.04 64.68
C ILE A 17 2.95 28.55 64.38
N HIS A 18 1.73 28.07 64.62
CA HIS A 18 1.28 26.76 64.14
C HIS A 18 0.75 26.91 62.70
N PHE A 19 1.48 26.36 61.72
CA PHE A 19 0.88 26.05 60.42
C PHE A 19 0.09 24.74 60.54
N LYS A 20 -1.24 24.86 60.62
CA LYS A 20 -2.15 23.77 60.25
C LYS A 20 -2.13 23.68 58.72
N THR A 21 -1.53 22.64 58.16
CA THR A 21 -1.75 22.30 56.74
C THR A 21 -3.13 21.63 56.61
N PRO A 22 -3.99 22.07 55.67
CA PRO A 22 -5.19 21.31 55.33
C PRO A 22 -4.78 20.15 54.42
N TYR A 23 -5.02 18.92 54.88
CA TYR A 23 -5.00 17.74 54.02
C TYR A 23 -6.05 17.90 52.92
N SER A 24 -5.62 18.27 51.72
CA SER A 24 -6.49 18.48 50.57
C SER A 24 -7.01 17.14 50.03
N PRO A 25 -8.31 17.01 49.71
CA PRO A 25 -8.88 15.82 49.06
C PRO A 25 -8.22 15.50 47.71
N PHE A 26 -7.55 16.48 47.08
CA PHE A 26 -6.79 16.29 45.85
C PHE A 26 -5.56 15.37 46.01
N ILE A 27 -4.88 15.42 47.16
CA ILE A 27 -3.68 14.58 47.39
C ILE A 27 -4.09 13.13 47.62
N LYS A 28 -5.26 12.89 48.24
CA LYS A 28 -5.84 11.55 48.35
C LYS A 28 -6.29 10.99 46.99
N LEU A 29 -6.86 11.84 46.13
CA LEU A 29 -7.24 11.43 44.77
C LEU A 29 -6.01 11.07 43.92
N LEU A 30 -4.95 11.88 43.99
CA LEU A 30 -3.68 11.59 43.31
C LEU A 30 -3.03 10.30 43.82
N ALA A 31 -3.04 10.04 45.12
CA ALA A 31 -2.52 8.79 45.69
C ALA A 31 -3.35 7.56 45.27
N ILE A 32 -4.68 7.71 45.13
CA ILE A 32 -5.56 6.64 44.64
C ILE A 32 -5.31 6.38 43.14
N ILE A 33 -5.14 7.43 42.33
CA ILE A 33 -4.81 7.30 40.90
C ILE A 33 -3.43 6.63 40.74
N PHE A 34 -2.43 7.02 41.54
CA PHE A 34 -1.10 6.39 41.51
C PHE A 34 -1.15 4.92 41.95
N ALA A 35 -1.95 4.59 42.97
CA ALA A 35 -2.13 3.20 43.41
C ALA A 35 -2.87 2.35 42.38
N LEU A 36 -3.84 2.91 41.65
CA LEU A 36 -4.54 2.25 40.54
C LEU A 36 -3.61 2.02 39.34
N ILE A 37 -2.76 2.99 38.99
CA ILE A 37 -1.74 2.83 37.93
C ILE A 37 -0.74 1.72 38.30
N ILE A 38 -0.30 1.66 39.56
CA ILE A 38 0.60 0.58 40.02
C ILE A 38 -0.12 -0.79 40.04
N LEU A 39 -1.43 -0.83 40.31
CA LEU A 39 -2.20 -2.08 40.24
C LEU A 39 -2.39 -2.59 38.80
N VAL A 40 -2.54 -1.68 37.84
CA VAL A 40 -2.64 -1.97 36.40
C VAL A 40 -1.28 -2.39 35.81
N LEU A 41 -0.18 -1.86 36.33
CA LEU A 41 1.18 -2.22 35.90
C LEU A 41 1.80 -3.41 36.66
N GLY A 42 1.20 -3.81 37.79
CA GLY A 42 1.72 -4.87 38.68
C GLY A 42 1.04 -6.23 38.55
N SER A 43 -0.03 -6.33 37.75
CA SER A 43 -0.59 -7.61 37.31
C SER A 43 -0.09 -7.83 35.89
N GLY A 44 0.47 -9.00 35.59
CA GLY A 44 1.01 -9.37 34.27
C GLY A 44 -0.08 -9.46 33.20
N ALA A 45 -0.74 -8.35 32.92
CA ALA A 45 -1.59 -8.16 31.78
C ALA A 45 -0.67 -8.19 30.56
N THR A 46 -0.84 -9.23 29.75
CA THR A 46 -0.54 -9.18 28.32
C THR A 46 -0.92 -7.80 27.80
N VAL A 47 0.07 -7.07 27.29
CA VAL A 47 -0.16 -5.87 26.49
C VAL A 47 -0.96 -6.37 25.29
N PHE A 48 -2.28 -6.19 25.32
CA PHE A 48 -3.08 -6.37 24.12
C PHE A 48 -2.56 -5.33 23.13
N ALA A 49 -1.96 -5.78 22.02
CA ALA A 49 -1.67 -4.91 20.90
C ALA A 49 -2.95 -4.17 20.53
N ALA A 50 -2.84 -2.87 20.21
CA ALA A 50 -4.00 -2.09 19.79
C ALA A 50 -4.61 -2.74 18.52
N PRO A 51 -5.95 -2.90 18.45
CA PRO A 51 -6.62 -3.52 17.29
C PRO A 51 -6.22 -2.80 16.00
N TRP A 52 -6.20 -3.51 14.86
CA TRP A 52 -5.72 -2.97 13.58
C TRP A 52 -6.51 -1.77 13.07
N THR A 53 -7.75 -1.64 13.51
CA THR A 53 -8.68 -0.61 13.09
C THR A 53 -8.66 0.62 14.00
N GLY A 54 -8.85 1.80 13.41
CA GLY A 54 -9.34 2.96 14.15
C GLY A 54 -10.79 2.71 14.62
N THR A 55 -11.21 3.31 15.74
CA THR A 55 -12.53 3.03 16.36
C THR A 55 -13.74 3.59 15.61
N ALA A 56 -13.55 4.15 14.41
CA ALA A 56 -14.62 4.79 13.66
C ALA A 56 -15.12 3.88 12.51
N PRO A 57 -16.40 3.45 12.54
CA PRO A 57 -16.99 2.75 11.41
C PRO A 57 -17.05 3.66 10.18
N ALA A 58 -16.98 3.06 8.98
CA ALA A 58 -17.19 3.77 7.72
C ALA A 58 -18.48 4.62 7.77
N PRO A 59 -18.47 5.88 7.31
CA PRO A 59 -19.69 6.66 7.18
C PRO A 59 -20.70 5.91 6.31
N LYS A 60 -21.96 5.84 6.74
CA LYS A 60 -22.99 5.07 6.04
C LYS A 60 -23.27 5.64 4.64
N PRO A 61 -23.50 4.78 3.62
CA PRO A 61 -23.72 5.20 2.22
C PRO A 61 -24.80 6.26 2.01
N ASP A 62 -25.86 6.24 2.82
CA ASP A 62 -27.00 7.15 2.77
C ASP A 62 -26.70 8.55 3.34
N GLN A 63 -25.62 8.71 4.11
CA GLN A 63 -25.11 10.01 4.54
C GLN A 63 -24.07 10.61 3.58
N LEU A 64 -23.62 9.83 2.58
CA LEU A 64 -22.58 10.24 1.63
C LEU A 64 -23.11 11.10 0.46
N TYR A 65 -24.43 11.12 0.22
CA TYR A 65 -25.03 11.84 -0.90
C TYR A 65 -26.51 12.22 -0.66
N PRO A 66 -26.94 13.49 -0.86
CA PRO A 66 -28.35 13.78 -1.18
C PRO A 66 -28.79 13.18 -2.53
N PHE A 67 -27.89 12.50 -3.23
CA PHE A 67 -28.08 11.81 -4.50
C PHE A 67 -27.87 10.28 -4.41
N ALA A 68 -27.84 9.67 -3.22
CA ALA A 68 -27.78 8.19 -3.10
C ALA A 68 -29.01 7.48 -3.74
N ASN A 69 -30.10 8.22 -3.98
CA ASN A 69 -31.27 7.77 -4.74
C ASN A 69 -31.29 8.24 -6.21
N GLN A 70 -30.22 8.89 -6.69
CA GLN A 70 -29.96 9.03 -8.11
C GLN A 70 -28.95 7.95 -8.48
N PRO A 71 -29.20 7.14 -9.51
CA PRO A 71 -28.19 6.20 -9.96
C PRO A 71 -26.96 7.02 -10.38
N LEU A 72 -25.82 6.84 -9.68
CA LEU A 72 -24.55 7.48 -10.04
C LEU A 72 -24.13 7.10 -11.47
N PHE A 73 -24.65 5.97 -11.97
CA PHE A 73 -24.77 5.62 -13.37
C PHE A 73 -26.10 4.87 -13.55
N PRO A 74 -27.03 5.28 -14.45
CA PRO A 74 -28.16 4.41 -14.77
C PRO A 74 -27.59 3.07 -15.26
N HIS A 75 -28.22 1.97 -14.86
CA HIS A 75 -27.95 0.62 -15.38
C HIS A 75 -27.37 0.71 -16.79
N THR A 76 -26.13 0.26 -16.94
CA THR A 76 -25.45 0.26 -18.23
C THR A 76 -26.38 -0.39 -19.25
N ASP A 77 -26.85 0.43 -20.19
CA ASP A 77 -27.41 -0.11 -21.41
C ASP A 77 -26.31 -0.98 -22.01
N LYS A 78 -26.56 -2.30 -22.08
CA LYS A 78 -25.61 -3.29 -22.59
C LYS A 78 -25.21 -3.02 -24.06
N ASN A 79 -25.79 -1.99 -24.68
CA ASN A 79 -25.50 -1.55 -26.04
C ASN A 79 -24.83 -0.16 -26.13
N ARG A 80 -24.44 0.49 -25.02
CA ARG A 80 -23.68 1.75 -25.07
C ARG A 80 -22.18 1.44 -25.17
N PRO A 81 -21.45 1.92 -26.19
CA PRO A 81 -20.00 1.75 -26.24
C PRO A 81 -19.34 2.46 -25.05
N PRO A 82 -18.23 1.92 -24.50
CA PRO A 82 -17.55 2.54 -23.37
C PRO A 82 -17.11 3.96 -23.75
N GLU A 83 -17.48 4.95 -22.93
CA GLU A 83 -16.95 6.30 -23.07
C GLU A 83 -15.45 6.25 -22.77
N GLU A 84 -14.67 6.75 -23.74
CA GLU A 84 -13.21 6.72 -23.77
C GLU A 84 -12.62 7.51 -22.59
N ASP A 85 -11.90 6.80 -21.71
CA ASP A 85 -11.00 7.35 -20.70
C ASP A 85 -9.72 7.89 -21.38
N THR A 86 -9.88 8.86 -22.28
CA THR A 86 -8.78 9.52 -22.98
C THR A 86 -8.79 11.00 -22.64
N GLY A 87 -8.33 11.33 -21.43
CA GLY A 87 -7.89 12.69 -21.07
C GLY A 87 -6.64 13.16 -21.83
N VAL A 88 -6.24 12.48 -22.91
CA VAL A 88 -5.14 12.85 -23.79
C VAL A 88 -5.72 13.30 -25.12
N ALA A 89 -5.53 14.57 -25.47
CA ALA A 89 -5.77 15.04 -26.83
C ALA A 89 -5.00 14.14 -27.80
N LEU A 90 -5.72 13.48 -28.71
CA LEU A 90 -5.14 12.68 -29.79
C LEU A 90 -4.16 13.53 -30.60
N VAL A 91 -2.88 13.46 -30.26
CA VAL A 91 -1.83 13.89 -31.18
C VAL A 91 -1.78 12.80 -32.25
N SER A 92 -2.32 13.12 -33.41
CA SER A 92 -2.22 12.27 -34.59
C SER A 92 -0.74 11.93 -34.85
N PRO A 93 -0.38 10.68 -35.17
CA PRO A 93 1.00 10.35 -35.50
C PRO A 93 1.44 11.16 -36.72
N PRO A 94 2.67 11.71 -36.76
CA PRO A 94 3.18 12.36 -37.96
C PRO A 94 3.24 11.33 -39.10
N HIS A 95 2.75 11.76 -40.27
CA HIS A 95 2.85 11.02 -41.52
C HIS A 95 4.30 10.59 -41.82
N SER A 96 4.44 9.30 -42.17
CA SER A 96 5.44 8.72 -43.07
C SER A 96 6.88 9.25 -42.99
N LEU A 97 7.75 8.51 -42.30
CA LEU A 97 9.21 8.56 -42.49
C LEU A 97 9.76 7.17 -42.81
N PHE A 98 9.33 6.59 -43.94
CA PHE A 98 10.10 5.55 -44.62
C PHE A 98 9.99 5.80 -46.14
N PRO A 99 11.11 5.97 -46.87
CA PRO A 99 11.07 6.02 -48.32
C PRO A 99 10.72 4.63 -48.89
N ASP A 100 9.89 4.62 -49.93
CA ASP A 100 9.50 3.43 -50.69
C ASP A 100 10.73 2.61 -51.11
N THR A 101 10.81 1.36 -50.64
CA THR A 101 11.79 0.38 -51.14
C THR A 101 11.11 -0.48 -52.20
N PRO A 102 11.68 -0.63 -53.43
CA PRO A 102 11.06 -1.44 -54.46
C PRO A 102 11.11 -2.93 -54.10
N ALA A 103 10.07 -3.66 -54.50
CA ALA A 103 9.90 -5.09 -54.31
C ALA A 103 11.12 -5.91 -54.77
N GLN A 104 11.60 -6.80 -53.89
CA GLN A 104 12.68 -7.74 -54.14
C GLN A 104 12.15 -8.96 -54.93
N PRO A 105 12.85 -9.44 -55.99
CA PRO A 105 12.41 -10.61 -56.74
C PRO A 105 12.70 -11.92 -55.99
N ALA A 106 11.85 -12.92 -56.24
CA ALA A 106 11.85 -14.24 -55.61
C ALA A 106 13.20 -14.98 -55.73
N ALA A 107 13.64 -15.59 -54.63
CA ALA A 107 14.86 -16.39 -54.55
C ALA A 107 14.69 -17.77 -55.22
N PRO A 108 15.75 -18.34 -55.84
CA PRO A 108 15.71 -19.68 -56.42
C PRO A 108 15.85 -20.79 -55.36
N ALA A 109 15.36 -21.99 -55.71
CA ALA A 109 15.33 -23.19 -54.87
C ALA A 109 16.74 -23.67 -54.42
N PRO A 110 16.86 -24.35 -53.26
CA PRO A 110 18.15 -24.63 -52.64
C PRO A 110 18.87 -25.82 -53.29
N VAL A 111 20.19 -25.67 -53.47
CA VAL A 111 21.12 -26.75 -53.79
C VAL A 111 21.61 -27.36 -52.47
N ALA A 112 21.49 -28.68 -52.33
CA ALA A 112 21.94 -29.41 -51.15
C ALA A 112 23.47 -29.28 -50.98
N GLN A 113 23.90 -28.72 -49.85
CA GLN A 113 25.27 -28.82 -49.37
C GLN A 113 25.28 -29.71 -48.13
N THR A 114 26.17 -30.71 -48.14
CA THR A 114 26.42 -31.63 -47.04
C THR A 114 27.11 -30.85 -45.91
N VAL A 115 26.40 -30.60 -44.80
CA VAL A 115 26.95 -29.96 -43.60
C VAL A 115 27.53 -31.04 -42.68
N ALA A 116 28.81 -30.94 -42.36
CA ALA A 116 29.46 -31.78 -41.36
C ALA A 116 28.92 -31.47 -39.95
N GLN A 117 28.79 -32.49 -39.10
CA GLN A 117 28.30 -32.33 -37.73
C GLN A 117 29.27 -31.50 -36.86
N PRO A 118 28.77 -30.57 -36.02
CA PRO A 118 29.62 -29.87 -35.06
C PRO A 118 29.92 -30.74 -33.83
N GLU A 119 31.12 -30.57 -33.28
CA GLU A 119 31.58 -31.14 -32.01
C GLU A 119 30.73 -30.65 -30.83
N PRO A 120 30.58 -31.42 -29.73
CA PRO A 120 29.78 -31.02 -28.58
C PRO A 120 30.45 -29.87 -27.83
N ALA A 121 29.65 -28.86 -27.46
CA ALA A 121 30.08 -27.74 -26.62
C ALA A 121 30.44 -28.21 -25.19
N PRO A 122 31.37 -27.51 -24.51
CA PRO A 122 31.73 -27.84 -23.14
C PRO A 122 30.53 -27.59 -22.20
N VAL A 123 30.36 -28.50 -21.25
CA VAL A 123 29.32 -28.45 -20.21
C VAL A 123 29.51 -27.16 -19.39
N ALA A 124 28.47 -26.32 -19.36
CA ALA A 124 28.46 -25.10 -18.58
C ALA A 124 28.59 -25.43 -17.09
N GLU A 125 29.52 -24.76 -16.42
CA GLU A 125 29.70 -24.78 -14.98
C GLU A 125 28.46 -24.15 -14.33
N GLU A 126 27.86 -24.85 -13.38
CA GLU A 126 26.65 -24.43 -12.67
C GLU A 126 26.96 -23.15 -11.86
N VAL A 127 26.50 -22.00 -12.38
CA VAL A 127 26.65 -20.71 -11.69
C VAL A 127 25.79 -20.78 -10.43
N GLN A 128 26.44 -20.88 -9.27
CA GLN A 128 25.77 -20.78 -7.98
C GLN A 128 25.18 -19.38 -7.84
N VAL A 129 23.85 -19.29 -7.98
CA VAL A 129 23.08 -18.10 -7.60
C VAL A 129 23.29 -17.87 -6.11
N PRO A 130 23.65 -16.66 -5.65
CA PRO A 130 23.74 -16.37 -4.23
C PRO A 130 22.37 -16.66 -3.58
N ALA A 131 22.35 -17.54 -2.59
CA ALA A 131 21.17 -17.77 -1.78
C ALA A 131 20.75 -16.43 -1.14
N ALA A 132 19.46 -16.07 -1.26
CA ALA A 132 18.90 -14.95 -0.55
C ALA A 132 19.25 -15.08 0.95
N PRO A 133 19.65 -13.99 1.64
CA PRO A 133 19.81 -14.06 3.09
C PRO A 133 18.46 -14.48 3.68
N ALA A 134 18.48 -15.55 4.47
CA ALA A 134 17.30 -16.02 5.17
C ALA A 134 16.84 -14.94 6.14
N THR A 135 15.90 -14.10 5.72
CA THR A 135 15.09 -13.32 6.64
C THR A 135 14.19 -14.32 7.33
N GLN A 136 14.44 -14.59 8.61
CA GLN A 136 13.50 -15.32 9.46
C GLN A 136 12.33 -14.38 9.78
N SER A 137 11.61 -14.05 8.73
CA SER A 137 10.45 -13.18 8.71
C SER A 137 9.27 -14.02 9.19
N ASP A 138 8.59 -13.59 10.26
CA ASP A 138 7.31 -14.17 10.69
C ASP A 138 6.17 -13.84 9.70
N ILE A 139 6.48 -13.14 8.59
CA ILE A 139 5.51 -12.74 7.57
C ILE A 139 5.26 -13.92 6.63
N GLU A 140 4.03 -14.43 6.65
CA GLU A 140 3.52 -15.45 5.75
C GLU A 140 2.63 -14.86 4.64
N HIS A 141 2.10 -13.65 4.87
CA HIS A 141 1.18 -12.97 3.97
C HIS A 141 1.62 -11.52 3.70
N VAL A 142 1.46 -11.07 2.45
CA VAL A 142 1.58 -9.67 2.06
C VAL A 142 0.29 -9.20 1.42
N VAL A 143 -0.31 -8.14 1.97
CA VAL A 143 -1.47 -7.46 1.37
C VAL A 143 -1.04 -6.10 0.86
N ILE A 144 -1.26 -5.85 -0.43
CA ILE A 144 -1.03 -4.55 -1.06
C ILE A 144 -2.38 -3.93 -1.38
N ILE A 145 -2.67 -2.79 -0.76
CA ILE A 145 -3.88 -2.02 -0.99
C ILE A 145 -3.52 -0.77 -1.77
N SER A 146 -4.05 -0.64 -3.00
CA SER A 146 -3.92 0.53 -3.84
C SER A 146 -5.22 1.34 -3.84
N VAL A 147 -5.13 2.60 -3.44
CA VAL A 147 -6.23 3.58 -3.55
C VAL A 147 -5.94 4.46 -4.77
N ASP A 148 -6.67 4.22 -5.85
CA ASP A 148 -6.43 4.82 -7.17
C ASP A 148 -6.49 6.37 -7.10
N GLY A 149 -5.46 7.04 -7.60
CA GLY A 149 -5.39 8.50 -7.64
C GLY A 149 -5.23 9.22 -6.28
N MET A 150 -4.88 8.51 -5.20
CA MET A 150 -4.76 9.10 -3.85
C MET A 150 -3.40 9.80 -3.65
N ARG A 151 -3.44 11.13 -3.53
CA ARG A 151 -2.27 11.93 -3.14
C ARG A 151 -2.03 11.89 -1.62
N PRO A 152 -0.77 12.03 -1.15
CA PRO A 152 -0.47 12.14 0.28
C PRO A 152 -1.19 13.31 0.96
N ASP A 153 -1.22 14.49 0.32
CA ASP A 153 -1.84 15.68 0.91
C ASP A 153 -3.38 15.64 0.87
N ALA A 154 -3.96 14.91 -0.09
CA ALA A 154 -5.39 14.60 -0.11
C ALA A 154 -5.75 13.66 1.04
N MET A 155 -4.95 12.60 1.26
CA MET A 155 -5.09 11.69 2.40
C MET A 155 -5.01 12.44 3.73
N GLU A 156 -4.00 13.29 3.92
CA GLU A 156 -3.83 14.09 5.13
C GLU A 156 -4.93 15.13 5.36
N SER A 157 -5.65 15.53 4.31
CA SER A 157 -6.78 16.47 4.40
C SER A 157 -8.13 15.78 4.62
N ALA A 158 -8.21 14.47 4.38
CA ALA A 158 -9.40 13.66 4.58
C ALA A 158 -9.51 13.15 6.02
N ILE A 159 -10.66 12.57 6.37
CA ILE A 159 -10.85 11.89 7.65
C ILE A 159 -10.53 10.41 7.44
N THR A 160 -9.33 9.98 7.87
CA THR A 160 -8.79 8.63 7.58
C THR A 160 -8.30 7.88 8.83
N PRO A 161 -9.18 7.61 9.81
CA PRO A 161 -8.79 7.02 11.08
C PRO A 161 -8.13 5.64 10.97
N ASN A 162 -8.42 4.85 9.93
CA ASN A 162 -7.79 3.54 9.75
C ASN A 162 -6.39 3.65 9.14
N LEU A 163 -6.21 4.52 8.14
CA LEU A 163 -4.89 4.84 7.60
C LEU A 163 -4.00 5.53 8.65
N ASP A 164 -4.57 6.41 9.48
CA ASP A 164 -3.84 7.03 10.59
C ASP A 164 -3.38 5.98 11.61
N ALA A 165 -4.24 5.04 11.97
CA ALA A 165 -3.87 3.93 12.85
C ALA A 165 -2.81 3.00 12.23
N LEU A 166 -2.82 2.80 10.90
CA LEU A 166 -1.76 2.08 10.17
C LEU A 166 -0.43 2.83 10.20
N ARG A 167 -0.45 4.16 10.00
CA ARG A 167 0.75 5.02 10.07
C ARG A 167 1.37 5.02 11.46
N GLU A 168 0.55 5.09 12.51
CA GLU A 168 1.01 5.06 13.90
C GLU A 168 1.69 3.74 14.28
N ARG A 169 1.20 2.60 13.78
CA ARG A 169 1.76 1.28 14.06
C ARG A 169 2.84 0.83 13.07
N GLY A 170 3.18 1.67 12.09
CA GLY A 170 4.03 1.29 10.98
C GLY A 170 4.96 2.40 10.52
N VAL A 171 5.38 2.26 9.27
CA VAL A 171 6.21 3.22 8.56
C VAL A 171 5.36 3.96 7.53
N TYR A 172 5.51 5.27 7.45
CA TYR A 172 4.90 6.12 6.44
C TYR A 172 5.96 6.88 5.64
N ASN A 173 5.91 6.78 4.31
CA ASN A 173 6.65 7.63 3.40
C ASN A 173 5.65 8.56 2.66
N PRO A 174 5.65 9.88 2.97
CA PRO A 174 4.79 10.87 2.29
C PRO A 174 5.30 11.27 0.89
N HIS A 175 6.45 10.75 0.48
CA HIS A 175 7.20 11.20 -0.71
C HIS A 175 7.45 10.08 -1.72
N GLY A 176 6.74 8.96 -1.60
CA GLY A 176 6.78 7.87 -2.58
C GLY A 176 6.54 8.40 -4.00
N GLN A 177 7.27 7.88 -4.97
CA GLN A 177 7.20 8.32 -6.36
C GLN A 177 6.64 7.21 -7.24
N THR A 178 5.64 7.52 -8.05
CA THR A 178 5.23 6.65 -9.14
C THR A 178 6.07 6.90 -10.41
N VAL A 179 5.86 6.06 -11.40
CA VAL A 179 6.52 6.14 -12.70
C VAL A 179 6.08 7.37 -13.49
N LYS A 180 6.87 7.72 -14.51
CA LYS A 180 6.45 8.72 -15.50
C LYS A 180 5.30 8.19 -16.34
N ASN A 181 4.46 9.09 -16.85
CA ASN A 181 3.19 8.72 -17.48
C ASN A 181 2.34 7.90 -16.50
N SER A 182 1.99 8.54 -15.38
CA SER A 182 1.36 7.94 -14.19
C SER A 182 -0.11 7.59 -14.44
N ILE A 183 -0.33 6.72 -15.41
CA ILE A 183 -1.63 6.18 -15.82
C ILE A 183 -1.83 4.84 -15.13
N THR A 184 -3.05 4.59 -14.67
CA THR A 184 -3.39 3.46 -13.80
C THR A 184 -2.73 2.13 -14.18
N LEU A 185 -2.89 1.66 -15.43
CA LEU A 185 -2.34 0.36 -15.83
C LEU A 185 -0.80 0.36 -15.87
N ILE A 186 -0.19 1.47 -16.29
CA ILE A 186 1.27 1.61 -16.36
C ILE A 186 1.85 1.57 -14.96
N SER A 187 1.32 2.41 -14.06
CA SER A 187 1.77 2.51 -12.68
C SER A 187 1.59 1.20 -11.91
N HIS A 188 0.42 0.54 -12.03
CA HIS A 188 0.18 -0.73 -11.37
C HIS A 188 1.03 -1.87 -11.93
N ALA A 189 1.28 -1.88 -13.25
CA ALA A 189 2.22 -2.83 -13.83
C ALA A 189 3.62 -2.63 -13.25
N SER A 190 4.12 -1.40 -13.13
CA SER A 190 5.40 -1.13 -12.47
C SER A 190 5.40 -1.55 -11.00
N MET A 191 4.33 -1.23 -10.26
CA MET A 191 4.16 -1.59 -8.86
C MET A 191 4.27 -3.10 -8.62
N LEU A 192 3.60 -3.89 -9.47
CA LEU A 192 3.43 -5.34 -9.30
C LEU A 192 4.46 -6.17 -10.07
N THR A 193 5.27 -5.57 -10.95
CA THR A 193 6.38 -6.25 -11.63
C THR A 193 7.74 -5.81 -11.13
N GLY A 194 7.81 -4.80 -10.26
CA GLY A 194 9.08 -4.21 -9.83
C GLY A 194 9.91 -3.62 -10.96
N MET A 195 9.36 -3.43 -12.16
CA MET A 195 10.06 -2.93 -13.34
C MET A 195 9.58 -1.53 -13.72
N VAL A 196 10.44 -0.76 -14.38
CA VAL A 196 10.01 0.48 -15.06
C VAL A 196 9.19 0.19 -16.33
N PRO A 197 8.39 1.15 -16.84
CA PRO A 197 7.54 0.96 -18.01
C PRO A 197 8.24 0.42 -19.25
N GLU A 198 9.46 0.89 -19.51
CA GLU A 198 10.27 0.48 -20.65
C GLU A 198 10.65 -1.00 -20.61
N LYS A 199 10.72 -1.60 -19.41
CA LYS A 199 11.06 -3.01 -19.22
C LYS A 199 9.84 -3.92 -19.26
N HIS A 200 8.76 -3.59 -18.55
CA HIS A 200 7.55 -4.41 -18.55
C HIS A 200 6.70 -4.22 -19.82
N GLY A 201 6.91 -3.15 -20.59
CA GLY A 201 6.34 -2.97 -21.93
C GLY A 201 4.87 -2.51 -21.96
N ILE A 202 4.31 -2.12 -20.81
CA ILE A 202 3.01 -1.45 -20.73
C ILE A 202 3.29 0.05 -20.71
N LEU A 203 3.07 0.70 -21.85
CA LEU A 203 3.35 2.13 -22.05
C LEU A 203 2.08 2.96 -22.27
N TRP A 204 0.92 2.32 -22.24
CA TRP A 204 -0.37 2.92 -22.60
C TRP A 204 -1.42 2.54 -21.56
N GLY A 205 -2.47 3.37 -21.43
CA GLY A 205 -3.56 3.13 -20.50
C GLY A 205 -4.42 1.91 -20.82
N LEU A 206 -4.35 1.41 -22.06
CA LEU A 206 -4.98 0.18 -22.52
C LEU A 206 -4.04 -0.53 -23.53
N PRO A 207 -4.04 -1.86 -23.58
CA PRO A 207 -3.35 -2.57 -24.64
C PRO A 207 -4.01 -2.35 -25.99
N TYR A 208 -3.22 -2.48 -27.05
CA TYR A 208 -3.60 -2.21 -28.42
C TYR A 208 -3.45 -3.47 -29.29
N ILE A 209 -4.09 -3.47 -30.47
CA ILE A 209 -4.03 -4.58 -31.41
C ILE A 209 -2.56 -4.86 -31.79
N GLY A 210 -2.10 -6.09 -31.57
CA GLY A 210 -0.73 -6.51 -31.84
C GLY A 210 0.25 -6.30 -30.68
N TRP A 211 -0.22 -5.84 -29.51
CA TRP A 211 0.60 -5.80 -28.31
C TRP A 211 1.02 -7.23 -27.91
N PRO A 212 2.33 -7.50 -27.71
CA PRO A 212 2.84 -8.85 -27.45
C PRO A 212 2.55 -9.39 -26.04
N GLY A 213 1.90 -8.58 -25.18
CA GLY A 213 1.76 -8.87 -23.76
C GLY A 213 2.81 -8.15 -22.91
N MET A 214 2.65 -8.25 -21.59
CA MET A 214 3.59 -7.69 -20.63
C MET A 214 4.86 -8.55 -20.59
N ASN A 215 6.01 -7.90 -20.46
CA ASN A 215 7.29 -8.60 -20.37
C ASN A 215 7.64 -8.92 -18.93
N GLY A 216 7.96 -10.19 -18.66
CA GLY A 216 8.55 -10.62 -17.40
C GLY A 216 7.57 -10.94 -16.29
N PRO A 217 8.07 -11.51 -15.19
CA PRO A 217 7.25 -12.00 -14.10
C PRO A 217 6.68 -10.85 -13.28
N THR A 218 5.50 -11.09 -12.70
CA THR A 218 4.91 -10.26 -11.66
C THR A 218 5.24 -10.82 -10.28
N LEU A 219 4.94 -10.04 -9.24
CA LEU A 219 4.88 -10.52 -7.86
C LEU A 219 4.10 -11.82 -7.72
N PHE A 220 2.95 -11.94 -8.41
CA PHE A 220 2.15 -13.15 -8.38
C PHE A 220 2.85 -14.32 -9.06
N THR A 221 3.50 -14.09 -10.20
CA THR A 221 4.26 -15.12 -10.91
C THR A 221 5.39 -15.68 -10.04
N GLU A 222 6.14 -14.82 -9.36
CA GLU A 222 7.22 -15.23 -8.46
C GLU A 222 6.68 -15.97 -7.22
N ALA A 223 5.62 -15.46 -6.59
CA ALA A 223 4.99 -16.10 -5.43
C ALA A 223 4.43 -17.49 -5.79
N HIS A 224 3.67 -17.57 -6.88
CA HIS A 224 3.09 -18.81 -7.36
C HIS A 224 4.17 -19.83 -7.76
N ALA A 225 5.26 -19.40 -8.39
CA ALA A 225 6.41 -20.27 -8.71
C ALA A 225 7.10 -20.83 -7.45
N ALA A 226 7.04 -20.10 -6.32
CA ALA A 226 7.50 -20.57 -5.01
C ALA A 226 6.48 -21.45 -4.27
N GLY A 227 5.32 -21.73 -4.87
CA GLY A 227 4.25 -22.55 -4.28
C GLY A 227 3.35 -21.80 -3.29
N LEU A 228 3.37 -20.46 -3.31
CA LEU A 228 2.52 -19.61 -2.50
C LEU A 228 1.19 -19.31 -3.23
N THR A 229 0.12 -19.09 -2.47
CA THR A 229 -1.19 -18.72 -3.02
C THR A 229 -1.29 -17.23 -3.30
N THR A 230 -2.07 -16.87 -4.32
CA THR A 230 -2.13 -15.51 -4.85
C THR A 230 -3.57 -15.06 -5.09
N GLY A 231 -3.88 -13.83 -4.72
CA GLY A 231 -5.20 -13.23 -4.88
C GLY A 231 -5.12 -11.81 -5.42
N MET A 232 -6.07 -11.44 -6.27
CA MET A 232 -6.17 -10.09 -6.85
C MET A 232 -7.64 -9.66 -6.96
N VAL A 233 -7.98 -8.55 -6.31
CA VAL A 233 -9.31 -7.90 -6.38
C VAL A 233 -9.15 -6.48 -6.90
N PHE A 234 -9.83 -6.12 -7.99
CA PHE A 234 -9.61 -4.81 -8.63
C PHE A 234 -10.83 -4.18 -9.29
N GLY A 235 -11.00 -2.87 -9.10
CA GLY A 235 -12.06 -2.09 -9.71
C GLY A 235 -12.01 -1.78 -11.21
N LYS A 236 -10.84 -1.79 -11.85
CA LYS A 236 -10.68 -1.37 -13.26
C LYS A 236 -10.24 -2.55 -14.13
N GLU A 237 -11.09 -2.97 -15.08
CA GLU A 237 -10.90 -4.17 -15.92
C GLU A 237 -9.50 -4.26 -16.57
N LYS A 238 -8.92 -3.12 -16.95
CA LYS A 238 -7.57 -3.03 -17.52
C LYS A 238 -6.47 -3.63 -16.63
N LEU A 239 -6.66 -3.72 -15.31
CA LEU A 239 -5.68 -4.36 -14.43
C LEU A 239 -5.58 -5.87 -14.61
N ASN A 240 -6.56 -6.51 -15.28
CA ASN A 240 -6.50 -7.93 -15.60
C ASN A 240 -5.30 -8.30 -16.50
N TYR A 241 -4.73 -7.34 -17.24
CA TYR A 241 -3.52 -7.58 -18.05
C TYR A 241 -2.26 -7.85 -17.22
N ILE A 242 -2.31 -7.62 -15.89
CA ILE A 242 -1.23 -7.96 -14.96
C ILE A 242 -1.29 -9.45 -14.56
N ASN A 243 -2.45 -10.10 -14.63
CA ASN A 243 -2.58 -11.54 -14.40
C ASN A 243 -2.05 -12.34 -15.60
N ILE A 244 -0.72 -12.37 -15.73
CA ILE A 244 -0.02 -13.13 -16.75
C ILE A 244 0.15 -14.59 -16.33
N GLU A 245 0.24 -15.48 -17.31
CA GLU A 245 0.48 -16.92 -17.08
C GLU A 245 -0.54 -17.61 -16.16
N ASN A 246 -1.70 -16.97 -15.91
CA ASN A 246 -2.68 -17.37 -14.90
C ASN A 246 -2.06 -17.52 -13.50
N SER A 247 -1.13 -16.63 -13.13
CA SER A 247 -0.43 -16.68 -11.86
C SER A 247 -1.23 -16.13 -10.67
N VAL A 248 -2.51 -15.82 -10.85
CA VAL A 248 -3.43 -15.40 -9.78
C VAL A 248 -4.46 -16.50 -9.55
N ASP A 249 -4.46 -17.10 -8.36
CA ASP A 249 -5.36 -18.21 -7.99
C ASP A 249 -6.80 -17.72 -7.75
N ASP A 250 -6.94 -16.66 -6.94
CA ASP A 250 -8.23 -16.04 -6.60
C ASP A 250 -8.34 -14.67 -7.27
N LEU A 251 -9.25 -14.54 -8.24
CA LEU A 251 -9.33 -13.36 -9.11
C LEU A 251 -10.74 -12.77 -9.13
N TYR A 252 -10.85 -11.47 -8.84
CA TYR A 252 -12.07 -10.70 -9.04
C TYR A 252 -11.78 -9.31 -9.63
N GLY A 253 -12.48 -8.90 -10.69
CA GLY A 253 -12.29 -7.53 -11.21
C GLY A 253 -13.03 -7.12 -12.48
N ILE A 254 -14.35 -7.30 -12.49
CA ILE A 254 -15.19 -6.89 -13.63
C ILE A 254 -15.73 -5.47 -13.38
N ASN A 255 -14.96 -4.45 -13.77
CA ASN A 255 -15.31 -3.01 -13.72
C ASN A 255 -16.25 -2.63 -12.54
N THR A 256 -15.73 -2.80 -11.33
CA THR A 256 -16.48 -2.73 -10.08
C THR A 256 -16.16 -1.44 -9.30
N HIS A 257 -16.82 -1.23 -8.16
CA HIS A 257 -16.72 -0.09 -7.25
C HIS A 257 -16.14 -0.51 -5.90
N ASP A 258 -15.75 0.46 -5.07
CA ASP A 258 -15.00 0.20 -3.83
C ASP A 258 -15.71 -0.77 -2.88
N LEU A 259 -17.04 -0.68 -2.78
CA LEU A 259 -17.81 -1.56 -1.89
C LEU A 259 -17.66 -3.04 -2.25
N GLU A 260 -17.78 -3.36 -3.54
CA GLU A 260 -17.72 -4.74 -4.04
C GLU A 260 -16.26 -5.23 -4.08
N VAL A 261 -15.28 -4.35 -4.32
CA VAL A 261 -13.85 -4.65 -4.08
C VAL A 261 -13.62 -5.09 -2.64
N LYS A 262 -14.16 -4.34 -1.66
CA LYS A 262 -14.06 -4.72 -0.24
C LYS A 262 -14.73 -6.07 0.02
N GLU A 263 -15.95 -6.28 -0.49
CA GLU A 263 -16.70 -7.53 -0.27
C GLU A 263 -15.91 -8.76 -0.73
N HIS A 264 -15.32 -8.72 -1.92
CA HIS A 264 -14.51 -9.83 -2.43
C HIS A 264 -13.15 -9.97 -1.75
N ALA A 265 -12.50 -8.87 -1.36
CA ALA A 265 -11.28 -8.95 -0.57
C ALA A 265 -11.53 -9.64 0.78
N VAL A 266 -12.62 -9.28 1.48
CA VAL A 266 -13.04 -9.91 2.73
C VAL A 266 -13.45 -11.38 2.49
N GLU A 267 -14.10 -11.69 1.37
CA GLU A 267 -14.41 -13.06 0.98
C GLU A 267 -13.14 -13.92 0.85
N PHE A 268 -12.12 -13.45 0.13
CA PHE A 268 -10.86 -14.17 -0.04
C PHE A 268 -10.19 -14.41 1.32
N ILE A 269 -10.11 -13.39 2.18
CA ILE A 269 -9.56 -13.51 3.53
C ILE A 269 -10.29 -14.59 4.35
N ASN A 270 -11.63 -14.62 4.30
CA ASN A 270 -12.44 -15.56 5.07
C ASN A 270 -12.40 -17.00 4.54
N GLN A 271 -12.13 -17.20 3.24
CA GLN A 271 -12.00 -18.52 2.63
C GLN A 271 -10.61 -19.14 2.86
N GLY A 272 -9.62 -18.28 3.12
CA GLY A 272 -8.24 -18.64 3.40
C GLY A 272 -7.34 -17.58 2.79
N MET A 273 -6.69 -16.80 3.65
CA MET A 273 -5.87 -15.66 3.23
C MET A 273 -4.81 -16.06 2.20
N PRO A 274 -4.78 -15.46 1.00
CA PRO A 274 -3.68 -15.66 0.06
C PRO A 274 -2.34 -15.19 0.64
N ASN A 275 -1.23 -15.85 0.28
CA ASN A 275 0.11 -15.38 0.68
C ASN A 275 0.45 -14.02 0.05
N VAL A 276 -0.04 -13.75 -1.16
CA VAL A 276 -0.01 -12.42 -1.77
C VAL A 276 -1.44 -12.01 -2.14
N LEU A 277 -1.93 -10.92 -1.58
CA LEU A 277 -3.23 -10.35 -1.91
C LEU A 277 -3.10 -8.89 -2.37
N PHE A 278 -3.52 -8.60 -3.59
CA PHE A 278 -3.62 -7.22 -4.09
C PHE A 278 -5.07 -6.76 -4.13
N ILE A 279 -5.33 -5.56 -3.60
CA ILE A 279 -6.66 -4.95 -3.52
C ILE A 279 -6.59 -3.55 -4.13
N HIS A 280 -7.42 -3.27 -5.14
CA HIS A 280 -7.47 -1.99 -5.83
C HIS A 280 -8.84 -1.33 -5.75
N PHE A 281 -8.90 -0.21 -5.03
CA PHE A 281 -10.07 0.64 -4.84
C PHE A 281 -10.10 1.78 -5.90
N PRO A 282 -11.02 1.73 -6.89
CA PRO A 282 -11.03 2.63 -8.04
C PRO A 282 -11.70 4.00 -7.82
N ASP A 283 -12.59 4.16 -6.84
CA ASP A 283 -13.58 5.25 -6.92
C ASP A 283 -13.01 6.63 -6.58
N ASN A 284 -11.95 6.70 -5.77
CA ASN A 284 -11.29 7.97 -5.49
C ASN A 284 -10.80 8.69 -6.76
N ASP A 285 -10.21 7.95 -7.71
CA ASP A 285 -9.82 8.47 -9.01
C ASP A 285 -11.01 8.88 -9.88
N ARG A 286 -12.05 8.03 -9.95
CA ARG A 286 -13.29 8.37 -10.68
C ARG A 286 -13.92 9.67 -10.15
N VAL A 287 -13.90 9.87 -8.84
CA VAL A 287 -14.36 11.10 -8.19
C VAL A 287 -13.41 12.27 -8.49
N GLY A 288 -12.09 12.03 -8.51
CA GLY A 288 -11.08 12.98 -8.97
C GLY A 288 -11.36 13.48 -10.39
N HIS A 289 -11.66 12.61 -11.33
CA HIS A 289 -12.07 13.00 -12.68
C HIS A 289 -13.40 13.76 -12.71
N ALA A 290 -14.40 13.32 -11.94
CA ALA A 290 -15.73 13.94 -11.96
C ALA A 290 -15.75 15.34 -11.33
N PHE A 291 -15.08 15.52 -10.18
CA PHE A 291 -15.20 16.72 -9.34
C PHE A 291 -13.90 17.49 -9.18
N GLY A 292 -12.77 16.85 -9.45
CA GLY A 292 -11.44 17.41 -9.37
C GLY A 292 -10.67 16.91 -8.15
N TRP A 293 -9.35 16.78 -8.31
CA TRP A 293 -8.43 16.49 -7.22
C TRP A 293 -8.47 17.61 -6.18
N MET A 294 -8.40 17.23 -4.90
CA MET A 294 -8.58 18.09 -3.73
C MET A 294 -9.98 18.73 -3.59
N SER A 295 -10.97 18.29 -4.38
CA SER A 295 -12.36 18.69 -4.16
C SER A 295 -12.89 18.05 -2.88
N GLN A 296 -13.89 18.68 -2.26
CA GLN A 296 -14.55 18.14 -1.08
C GLN A 296 -15.13 16.73 -1.34
N ASN A 297 -15.62 16.48 -2.57
CA ASN A 297 -16.10 15.17 -3.00
C ASN A 297 -14.97 14.12 -2.98
N GLN A 298 -13.77 14.47 -3.47
CA GLN A 298 -12.64 13.55 -3.43
C GLN A 298 -12.20 13.26 -1.98
N LEU A 299 -12.12 14.28 -1.12
CA LEU A 299 -11.77 14.07 0.30
C LEU A 299 -12.77 13.17 1.02
N TYR A 300 -14.06 13.25 0.67
CA TYR A 300 -15.07 12.30 1.16
C TYR A 300 -14.89 10.90 0.59
N ALA A 301 -14.52 10.75 -0.69
CA ALA A 301 -14.23 9.45 -1.28
C ALA A 301 -13.05 8.77 -0.58
N ILE A 302 -11.99 9.53 -0.25
CA ILE A 302 -10.86 9.04 0.55
C ILE A 302 -11.32 8.56 1.94
N GLY A 303 -12.15 9.33 2.64
CA GLY A 303 -12.69 8.91 3.94
C GLY A 303 -13.63 7.69 3.85
N TYR A 304 -14.33 7.52 2.73
CA TYR A 304 -15.16 6.35 2.48
C TYR A 304 -14.32 5.08 2.28
N VAL A 305 -13.30 5.15 1.40
CA VAL A 305 -12.40 4.01 1.17
C VAL A 305 -11.57 3.68 2.43
N ASP A 306 -11.18 4.66 3.25
CA ASP A 306 -10.55 4.41 4.55
C ASP A 306 -11.43 3.50 5.44
N GLY A 307 -12.73 3.76 5.49
CA GLY A 307 -13.68 2.93 6.22
C GLY A 307 -13.75 1.49 5.68
N LEU A 308 -13.70 1.32 4.35
CA LEU A 308 -13.66 0.01 3.71
C LEU A 308 -12.35 -0.73 3.95
N ILE A 309 -11.22 -0.01 3.95
CA ILE A 309 -9.92 -0.53 4.36
C ILE A 309 -10.01 -1.04 5.80
N GLY A 310 -10.62 -0.29 6.72
CA GLY A 310 -10.87 -0.74 8.09
C GLY A 310 -11.59 -2.09 8.17
N GLU A 311 -12.56 -2.35 7.29
CA GLU A 311 -13.25 -3.66 7.24
C GLU A 311 -12.34 -4.78 6.71
N VAL A 312 -11.46 -4.51 5.73
CA VAL A 312 -10.45 -5.47 5.26
C VAL A 312 -9.49 -5.81 6.41
N LEU A 313 -8.97 -4.79 7.11
CA LEU A 313 -8.07 -5.00 8.25
C LEU A 313 -8.75 -5.78 9.38
N ALA A 314 -10.03 -5.49 9.65
CA ALA A 314 -10.81 -6.23 10.63
C ALA A 314 -10.99 -7.71 10.24
N ALA A 315 -11.13 -8.02 8.94
CA ALA A 315 -11.19 -9.40 8.47
C ALA A 315 -9.84 -10.14 8.66
N ILE A 316 -8.71 -9.47 8.40
CA ILE A 316 -7.37 -10.02 8.69
C ILE A 316 -7.26 -10.35 10.18
N GLU A 317 -7.66 -9.42 11.05
CA GLU A 317 -7.62 -9.61 12.50
C GLU A 317 -8.55 -10.73 12.98
N ALA A 318 -9.79 -10.75 12.49
CA ALA A 318 -10.80 -11.75 12.88
C ALA A 318 -10.42 -13.18 12.50
N ASN A 319 -9.64 -13.36 11.44
CA ASN A 319 -9.15 -14.68 11.00
C ASN A 319 -7.77 -15.03 11.59
N GLY A 320 -7.19 -14.17 12.44
CA GLY A 320 -5.95 -14.46 13.16
C GLY A 320 -4.68 -14.28 12.35
N TYR A 321 -4.72 -13.53 11.24
CA TYR A 321 -3.57 -13.30 10.35
C TYR A 321 -2.72 -12.07 10.74
N THR A 322 -3.11 -11.35 11.80
CA THR A 322 -2.48 -10.12 12.30
C THR A 322 -0.95 -10.24 12.44
N ASP A 323 -0.50 -11.31 13.10
CA ASP A 323 0.89 -11.49 13.51
C ASP A 323 1.75 -12.13 12.42
N SER A 324 1.18 -12.41 11.24
CA SER A 324 1.89 -12.98 10.09
C SER A 324 1.67 -12.21 8.79
N THR A 325 1.05 -11.03 8.84
CA THR A 325 0.71 -10.23 7.65
C THR A 325 1.45 -8.90 7.61
N LEU A 326 2.16 -8.64 6.51
CA LEU A 326 2.59 -7.30 6.12
C LEU A 326 1.51 -6.65 5.27
N VAL A 327 1.01 -5.50 5.69
CA VAL A 327 0.10 -4.68 4.88
C VAL A 327 0.84 -3.45 4.37
N ILE A 328 0.75 -3.23 3.06
CA ILE A 328 1.25 -2.06 2.36
C ILE A 328 0.05 -1.31 1.77
N VAL A 329 -0.12 -0.04 2.13
CA VAL A 329 -1.14 0.83 1.52
C VAL A 329 -0.45 1.91 0.70
N THR A 330 -0.85 2.07 -0.55
CA THR A 330 -0.27 3.07 -1.45
C THR A 330 -1.28 3.53 -2.51
N ALA A 331 -0.80 4.26 -3.52
CA ALA A 331 -1.53 4.66 -4.70
C ALA A 331 -0.65 4.45 -5.94
N ASP A 332 -1.29 4.39 -7.09
CA ASP A 332 -0.64 4.29 -8.39
C ASP A 332 -0.25 5.66 -8.97
N HIS A 333 -1.01 6.69 -8.66
CA HIS A 333 -0.74 8.09 -9.02
C HIS A 333 -1.48 9.08 -8.11
N GLY A 334 -1.16 10.35 -8.29
CA GLY A 334 -1.94 11.48 -7.80
C GLY A 334 -2.75 12.14 -8.91
N GLY A 335 -2.89 13.46 -8.89
CA GLY A 335 -3.59 14.18 -9.96
C GLY A 335 -3.81 15.67 -9.69
N HIS A 336 -4.28 16.37 -10.72
CA HIS A 336 -4.46 17.82 -10.72
C HIS A 336 -5.68 18.22 -11.55
N GLY A 337 -6.41 19.26 -11.13
CA GLY A 337 -7.65 19.63 -11.81
C GLY A 337 -8.57 18.41 -11.88
N LYS A 338 -8.91 17.93 -13.08
CA LYS A 338 -9.71 16.72 -13.32
C LYS A 338 -8.95 15.63 -14.12
N GLY A 339 -7.62 15.68 -14.12
CA GLY A 339 -6.79 14.74 -14.85
C GLY A 339 -5.53 14.36 -14.07
N HIS A 340 -4.77 13.45 -14.67
CA HIS A 340 -3.48 12.99 -14.20
C HIS A 340 -2.66 12.44 -15.38
N GLY A 341 -1.39 12.11 -15.14
CA GLY A 341 -0.48 11.50 -16.10
C GLY A 341 0.73 12.36 -16.47
N ASP A 342 0.79 13.59 -15.97
CA ASP A 342 1.90 14.50 -16.22
C ASP A 342 3.13 14.11 -15.38
N ASP A 343 4.33 14.55 -15.79
CA ASP A 343 5.56 14.42 -14.99
C ASP A 343 5.61 15.44 -13.82
N SER A 344 4.43 15.80 -13.28
CA SER A 344 4.27 16.80 -12.22
C SER A 344 4.32 16.14 -10.83
N PRO A 345 4.81 16.84 -9.79
CA PRO A 345 4.77 16.30 -8.43
C PRO A 345 3.37 15.94 -7.93
N LEU A 346 2.32 16.63 -8.42
CA LEU A 346 0.93 16.35 -8.02
C LEU A 346 0.44 15.00 -8.51
N ASP A 347 0.95 14.56 -9.66
CA ASP A 347 0.56 13.30 -10.30
C ASP A 347 1.48 12.17 -9.88
N ARG A 348 2.73 12.50 -9.51
CA ARG A 348 3.77 11.50 -9.25
C ARG A 348 3.97 11.16 -7.78
N THR A 349 3.62 12.04 -6.87
CA THR A 349 3.81 11.78 -5.43
C THR A 349 2.64 10.97 -4.88
N ILE A 350 2.94 9.81 -4.30
CA ILE A 350 1.98 8.84 -3.76
C ILE A 350 2.30 8.58 -2.29
N PRO A 351 1.29 8.32 -1.43
CA PRO A 351 1.53 7.87 -0.07
C PRO A 351 2.02 6.43 -0.11
N TRP A 352 2.86 6.05 0.84
CA TRP A 352 3.26 4.66 1.02
C TRP A 352 3.33 4.34 2.51
N ILE A 353 2.50 3.42 2.97
CA ILE A 353 2.39 3.01 4.37
C ILE A 353 2.67 1.52 4.43
N ALA A 354 3.51 1.07 5.36
CA ALA A 354 3.69 -0.34 5.67
C ALA A 354 3.52 -0.61 7.16
N ALA A 355 2.81 -1.67 7.51
CA ALA A 355 2.59 -2.11 8.88
C ALA A 355 2.52 -3.64 8.93
N GLY A 356 3.12 -4.24 9.96
CA GLY A 356 3.14 -5.69 10.13
C GLY A 356 4.26 -6.14 11.08
N PRO A 357 4.43 -7.46 11.25
CA PRO A 357 5.50 -8.03 12.08
C PRO A 357 6.88 -7.51 11.68
N GLY A 358 7.67 -7.10 12.67
CA GLY A 358 9.03 -6.59 12.47
C GLY A 358 9.12 -5.21 11.79
N VAL A 359 8.01 -4.58 11.40
CA VAL A 359 8.01 -3.22 10.84
C VAL A 359 8.15 -2.18 11.95
N ARG A 360 9.03 -1.19 11.77
CA ARG A 360 9.21 -0.09 12.70
C ARG A 360 7.91 0.69 12.88
N GLN A 361 7.55 1.00 14.13
CA GLN A 361 6.31 1.70 14.43
C GLN A 361 6.50 3.23 14.49
N GLY A 362 5.44 3.98 14.19
CA GLY A 362 5.37 5.45 14.31
C GLY A 362 6.44 6.20 13.53
N THR A 363 6.97 5.62 12.45
CA THR A 363 8.17 6.10 11.78
C THR A 363 7.83 6.77 10.46
N ILE A 364 8.34 8.00 10.25
CA ILE A 364 8.31 8.63 8.94
C ILE A 364 9.60 8.29 8.20
N LEU A 365 9.48 7.62 7.06
CA LEU A 365 10.59 7.27 6.19
C LEU A 365 10.75 8.35 5.12
N ASN A 366 11.94 8.97 5.08
CA ASN A 366 12.27 10.01 4.10
C ASN A 366 13.25 9.52 3.03
N SER A 367 13.55 8.22 2.99
CA SER A 367 14.37 7.66 1.92
C SER A 367 13.62 7.67 0.59
N GLU A 368 14.38 7.56 -0.49
CA GLU A 368 13.80 7.37 -1.82
C GLU A 368 12.96 6.08 -1.85
N LEU A 369 11.76 6.20 -2.39
CA LEU A 369 10.84 5.09 -2.58
C LEU A 369 10.12 5.29 -3.91
N ASN A 370 10.18 4.28 -4.75
CA ASN A 370 9.47 4.25 -6.02
C ASN A 370 8.35 3.19 -5.98
N THR A 371 7.30 3.36 -6.78
CA THR A 371 6.16 2.43 -6.81
C THR A 371 6.59 0.98 -7.08
N TYR A 372 7.59 0.79 -7.96
CA TYR A 372 8.17 -0.50 -8.30
C TYR A 372 9.01 -1.13 -7.16
N ASP A 373 9.32 -0.41 -6.09
CA ASP A 373 9.91 -1.00 -4.88
C ASP A 373 8.90 -1.83 -4.09
N THR A 374 7.60 -1.65 -4.34
CA THR A 374 6.51 -2.32 -3.61
C THR A 374 6.57 -3.84 -3.79
N ALA A 375 6.61 -4.33 -5.04
CA ALA A 375 6.74 -5.76 -5.29
C ALA A 375 8.06 -6.33 -4.77
N ALA A 376 9.17 -5.59 -4.90
CA ALA A 376 10.47 -6.03 -4.39
C ALA A 376 10.45 -6.16 -2.85
N THR A 377 9.80 -5.22 -2.16
CA THR A 377 9.61 -5.25 -0.72
C THR A 377 8.73 -6.44 -0.30
N ALA A 378 7.66 -6.72 -1.06
CA ALA A 378 6.78 -7.86 -0.81
C ALA A 378 7.53 -9.21 -0.93
N LEU A 379 8.30 -9.42 -2.01
CA LEU A 379 9.11 -10.64 -2.16
C LEU A 379 10.13 -10.79 -1.05
N TYR A 380 10.84 -9.70 -0.69
CA TYR A 380 11.81 -9.71 0.40
C TYR A 380 11.16 -10.10 1.74
N ALA A 381 9.98 -9.56 2.03
CA ALA A 381 9.23 -9.87 3.25
C ALA A 381 8.81 -11.35 3.32
N LEU A 382 8.50 -11.96 2.18
CA LEU A 382 8.18 -13.39 2.04
C LEU A 382 9.43 -14.29 1.97
N GLY A 383 10.64 -13.72 2.09
CA GLY A 383 11.89 -14.47 1.98
C GLY A 383 12.17 -15.01 0.57
N LEU A 384 11.53 -14.44 -0.46
CA LEU A 384 11.70 -14.84 -1.85
C LEU A 384 12.80 -14.00 -2.55
N PRO A 385 13.51 -14.59 -3.52
CA PRO A 385 14.54 -13.87 -4.27
C PRO A 385 13.91 -12.76 -5.13
N ILE A 386 14.63 -11.64 -5.29
CA ILE A 386 14.23 -10.57 -6.19
C ILE A 386 14.75 -10.89 -7.60
N PRO A 387 13.90 -10.94 -8.64
CA PRO A 387 14.36 -11.19 -10.01
C PRO A 387 15.37 -10.15 -10.48
N GLU A 388 16.50 -10.58 -11.05
CA GLU A 388 17.59 -9.67 -11.49
C GLU A 388 17.14 -8.59 -12.49
N ARG A 389 16.05 -8.86 -13.22
CA ARG A 389 15.51 -7.93 -14.21
C ARG A 389 14.70 -6.78 -13.61
N TRP A 390 14.27 -6.90 -12.35
CA TRP A 390 13.51 -5.86 -11.65
C TRP A 390 14.40 -4.66 -11.34
N ASP A 391 13.81 -3.47 -11.39
CA ASP A 391 14.44 -2.20 -10.98
C ASP A 391 14.20 -1.90 -9.50
N GLY A 392 13.11 -2.45 -8.95
CA GLY A 392 12.69 -2.24 -7.57
C GLY A 392 13.70 -2.75 -6.56
N ILE A 393 13.96 -1.90 -5.57
CA ILE A 393 14.84 -2.17 -4.44
C ILE A 393 13.95 -2.43 -3.22
N PRO A 394 14.08 -3.59 -2.55
CA PRO A 394 13.33 -3.83 -1.33
C PRO A 394 13.60 -2.74 -0.29
N GLN A 395 12.53 -2.18 0.28
CA GLN A 395 12.62 -1.13 1.30
C GLN A 395 12.94 -1.74 2.67
N THR A 396 14.12 -2.36 2.80
CA THR A 396 14.52 -3.10 4.02
C THR A 396 14.61 -2.21 5.25
N ALA A 397 14.82 -0.91 5.06
CA ALA A 397 14.82 0.08 6.12
C ALA A 397 13.49 0.17 6.87
N ILE A 398 12.38 -0.38 6.36
CA ILE A 398 11.10 -0.38 7.12
C ILE A 398 11.16 -1.32 8.33
N PHE A 399 12.01 -2.34 8.31
CA PHE A 399 12.11 -3.34 9.37
C PHE A 399 13.00 -2.87 10.51
N GLU A 400 12.74 -3.39 11.71
CA GLU A 400 13.66 -3.26 12.83
C GLU A 400 14.99 -3.96 12.51
N GLU A 401 16.10 -3.36 12.92
CA GLU A 401 17.41 -4.03 12.80
C GLU A 401 17.38 -5.26 13.71
N THR A 402 17.49 -6.46 13.13
CA THR A 402 17.73 -7.69 13.90
C THR A 402 19.05 -7.56 14.65
N GLN A 403 18.99 -7.55 15.99
CA GLN A 403 20.16 -7.49 16.87
C GLN A 403 21.04 -8.74 16.81
#